data_AF-A0A183D1D8-F1
#
_entry.id   AF-A0A183D1D8-F1
#
_cell.length_a   1.000
_cell.length_b   1.000
_cell.length_c   1.000
_cell.angle_alpha   90.00
_cell.angle_beta   90.00
_cell.angle_gamma   90.00
#
_symmetry.space_group_name_H-M   'P 1'
#
loop_
_entity.id
_entity.type
_entity.pdbx_description
1 polymer ?
#
loop_
_entity_poly.entity_id
_entity_poly.type
_entity_poly.pdbx_seq_one_letter_code
_entity_poly.pdbx_strand_id
1 'polypeptide(L)'
;MEYLAELLKEKKQLAPFPQVFRHMERLVDEEINRVRMALFQCHFAIEHLDLPEPEGEPVTIQEKVYVPRKEHPDYNFVGRILGPRGMTAKQLEQETGCKIMVRGRGSMRDRRK
;
A
#
# COMPACT_ATOMS: atom_id res chain seq x y z
N MET A 1 -2.82 13.43 -14.11
CA MET A 1 -2.90 14.01 -12.76
C MET A 1 -4.22 14.72 -12.53
N GLU A 2 -4.66 15.57 -13.46
CA GLU A 2 -5.97 16.27 -13.40
C GLU A 2 -7.17 15.31 -13.33
N TYR A 3 -7.20 14.28 -14.17
CA TYR A 3 -8.24 13.23 -14.13
C TYR A 3 -8.39 12.54 -12.75
N LEU A 4 -7.28 12.22 -12.09
CA LEU A 4 -7.33 11.64 -10.75
C LEU A 4 -7.91 12.62 -9.72
N ALA A 5 -7.64 13.92 -9.88
CA ALA A 5 -8.20 14.94 -9.00
C ALA A 5 -9.72 15.07 -9.17
N GLU A 6 -10.21 14.95 -10.41
CA GLU A 6 -11.65 14.93 -10.72
C GLU A 6 -12.34 13.71 -10.08
N LEU A 7 -11.80 12.50 -10.27
CA LEU A 7 -12.35 11.28 -9.64
C LEU A 7 -12.41 11.40 -8.11
N LEU A 8 -11.40 12.01 -7.48
CA LEU A 8 -11.40 12.24 -6.03
C LEU A 8 -12.44 13.27 -5.59
N LYS A 9 -12.76 14.25 -6.45
CA LYS A 9 -13.82 15.24 -6.22
C LYS A 9 -15.19 14.59 -6.33
N GLU A 10 -15.42 13.78 -7.36
CA GLU A 10 -16.66 13.01 -7.54
C GLU A 10 -16.89 12.04 -6.38
N LYS A 11 -15.85 11.32 -5.94
CA LYS A 11 -15.95 10.45 -4.75
C LYS A 11 -16.42 11.22 -3.50
N LYS A 12 -15.93 12.45 -3.30
CA LYS A 12 -16.36 13.29 -2.17
C LYS A 12 -17.83 13.72 -2.30
N GLN A 13 -18.33 13.92 -3.52
CA GLN A 13 -19.73 14.27 -3.76
C GLN A 13 -20.69 13.08 -3.57
N LEU A 14 -20.20 11.84 -3.79
CA LEU A 14 -20.97 10.62 -3.56
C LEU A 14 -21.03 10.21 -2.06
N ALA A 15 -20.04 10.61 -1.27
CA ALA A 15 -19.93 10.25 0.15
C ALA A 15 -21.16 10.59 1.05
N PRO A 16 -21.91 11.68 0.84
CA PRO A 16 -23.12 12.00 1.63
C PRO A 16 -24.31 11.10 1.36
N PHE A 17 -24.28 10.26 0.31
CA PHE A 17 -25.41 9.40 -0.09
C PHE A 17 -25.05 7.90 0.02
N PRO A 18 -24.69 7.43 1.23
CA PRO A 18 -24.34 6.03 1.42
C PRO A 18 -25.53 5.14 1.03
N GLN A 19 -25.25 4.05 0.33
CA GLN A 19 -26.21 3.03 -0.14
C GLN A 19 -27.15 3.43 -1.29
N VAL A 20 -27.34 4.72 -1.59
CA VAL A 20 -28.16 5.16 -2.75
C VAL A 20 -27.46 4.81 -4.06
N PHE A 21 -26.14 5.04 -4.12
CA PHE A 21 -25.33 4.84 -5.32
C PHE A 21 -24.22 3.80 -5.11
N ARG A 22 -24.54 2.66 -4.47
CA ARG A 22 -23.57 1.59 -4.14
C ARG A 22 -22.70 1.15 -5.33
N HIS A 23 -23.28 1.10 -6.53
CA HIS A 23 -22.57 0.66 -7.72
C HIS A 23 -21.66 1.75 -8.29
N MET A 24 -22.08 3.01 -8.25
CA MET A 24 -21.24 4.13 -8.69
C MET A 24 -20.05 4.33 -7.75
N GLU A 25 -20.26 4.26 -6.44
CA GLU A 25 -19.18 4.36 -5.46
C GLU A 25 -18.11 3.27 -5.70
N ARG A 26 -18.54 2.03 -5.95
CA ARG A 26 -17.64 0.93 -6.29
C ARG A 26 -16.85 1.20 -7.58
N LEU A 27 -17.52 1.64 -8.64
CA LEU A 27 -16.89 1.91 -9.94
C LEU A 27 -15.86 3.06 -9.85
N VAL A 28 -16.21 4.14 -9.15
CA VAL A 28 -15.29 5.26 -8.92
C VAL A 28 -14.07 4.81 -8.12
N ASP A 29 -14.25 3.93 -7.14
CA ASP A 29 -13.13 3.38 -6.36
C ASP A 29 -12.22 2.47 -7.17
N GLU A 30 -12.79 1.61 -8.02
CA GLU A 30 -12.04 0.79 -8.95
C GLU A 30 -11.21 1.65 -9.91
N GLU A 31 -11.82 2.70 -10.47
CA GLU A 31 -11.15 3.60 -11.40
C GLU A 31 -10.05 4.45 -10.72
N ILE A 32 -10.30 4.96 -9.51
CA ILE A 32 -9.27 5.65 -8.71
C ILE A 32 -8.08 4.71 -8.46
N ASN A 33 -8.34 3.46 -8.11
CA ASN A 33 -7.28 2.48 -7.86
C ASN A 33 -6.50 2.19 -9.16
N ARG A 34 -7.18 1.99 -10.29
CA ARG A 34 -6.56 1.76 -11.59
C ARG A 34 -5.67 2.93 -12.02
N VAL A 35 -6.17 4.16 -11.93
CA VAL A 35 -5.42 5.38 -12.29
C VAL A 35 -4.23 5.59 -11.35
N ARG A 36 -4.40 5.30 -10.05
CA ARG A 36 -3.28 5.35 -9.09
C ARG A 36 -2.21 4.32 -9.41
N MET A 37 -2.60 3.11 -9.78
CA MET A 37 -1.65 2.10 -10.25
C MET A 37 -0.93 2.62 -11.50
N ALA A 38 -1.63 3.10 -12.51
CA ALA A 38 -0.99 3.61 -13.73
C ALA A 38 -0.04 4.80 -13.50
N LEU A 39 -0.36 5.71 -12.57
CA LEU A 39 0.43 6.93 -12.32
C LEU A 39 1.55 6.75 -11.30
N PHE A 40 1.37 5.86 -10.33
CA PHE A 40 2.24 5.72 -9.17
C PHE A 40 2.74 4.30 -8.94
N GLN A 41 2.49 3.37 -9.87
CA GLN A 41 3.09 2.03 -9.79
C GLN A 41 4.60 2.20 -9.67
N CYS A 42 5.09 1.89 -8.48
CA CYS A 42 6.43 1.37 -8.36
C CYS A 42 6.30 -0.06 -8.88
N HIS A 43 6.87 -0.35 -10.05
CA HIS A 43 7.20 -1.72 -10.37
C HIS A 43 8.24 -2.13 -9.35
N PHE A 44 7.82 -2.87 -8.32
CA PHE A 44 8.77 -3.72 -7.63
C PHE A 44 9.23 -4.69 -8.72
N ALA A 45 10.53 -4.73 -9.02
CA ALA A 45 11.09 -5.59 -10.07
C ALA A 45 11.05 -7.06 -9.61
N ILE A 46 9.86 -7.54 -9.28
CA ILE A 46 9.57 -8.92 -8.95
C ILE A 46 9.23 -9.52 -10.30
N GLU A 47 10.24 -10.12 -10.95
CA GLU A 47 9.99 -11.09 -11.99
C GLU A 47 8.96 -12.08 -11.43
N HIS A 48 7.87 -12.31 -12.18
CA HIS A 48 6.82 -13.22 -11.74
C HIS A 48 7.45 -14.54 -11.29
N LEU A 49 7.35 -14.82 -9.99
CA LEU A 49 7.90 -16.03 -9.40
C LEU A 49 6.92 -17.16 -9.72
N ASP A 50 7.29 -18.02 -10.66
CA ASP A 50 6.60 -19.29 -10.89
C ASP A 50 6.90 -20.23 -9.72
N LEU A 51 6.04 -20.19 -8.69
CA LEU A 51 6.19 -21.02 -7.49
C LEU A 51 5.76 -22.47 -7.79
N PRO A 52 6.46 -23.47 -7.23
CA PRO A 52 6.06 -24.88 -7.34
C PRO A 52 4.75 -25.15 -6.58
N GLU A 53 4.15 -26.31 -6.83
CA GLU A 53 3.00 -26.78 -6.04
C GLU A 53 3.39 -26.94 -4.56
N PRO A 54 2.49 -26.63 -3.62
CA PRO A 54 2.78 -26.70 -2.21
C PRO A 54 2.98 -28.14 -1.75
N GLU A 55 4.15 -28.44 -1.19
CA GLU A 55 4.47 -29.74 -0.60
C GLU A 55 4.77 -29.60 0.90
N GLY A 56 4.15 -30.47 1.71
CA GLY A 56 4.37 -30.52 3.17
C GLY A 56 3.45 -29.63 4.00
N GLU A 57 3.80 -29.45 5.27
CA GLU A 57 3.04 -28.61 6.20
C GLU A 57 3.38 -27.11 6.03
N PRO A 58 2.40 -26.20 6.20
CA PRO A 58 2.63 -24.77 6.06
C PRO A 58 3.58 -24.24 7.15
N VAL A 59 4.64 -23.55 6.74
CA VAL A 59 5.63 -22.93 7.63
C VAL A 59 5.48 -21.41 7.61
N THR A 60 5.59 -20.77 8.78
CA THR A 60 5.65 -19.31 8.89
C THR A 60 7.09 -18.85 9.15
N ILE A 61 7.68 -18.15 8.19
CA ILE A 61 9.03 -17.58 8.30
C ILE A 61 8.93 -16.07 8.54
N GLN A 62 9.81 -15.51 9.38
CA GLN A 62 9.88 -14.08 9.66
C GLN A 62 11.31 -13.59 9.58
N GLU A 63 11.53 -12.54 8.79
CA GLU A 63 12.84 -11.88 8.66
C GLU A 63 12.77 -10.45 9.23
N LYS A 64 13.82 -10.06 9.96
CA LYS A 64 13.94 -8.71 10.55
C LYS A 64 15.00 -7.92 9.80
N VAL A 65 14.54 -6.96 9.00
CA VAL A 65 15.41 -6.00 8.30
C VAL A 65 15.47 -4.70 9.09
N TYR A 66 16.67 -4.27 9.49
CA TYR A 66 16.88 -3.02 10.22
C TYR A 66 16.99 -1.84 9.26
N VAL A 67 16.31 -0.74 9.57
CA VAL A 67 16.38 0.51 8.81
C VAL A 67 17.67 1.27 9.16
N PRO A 68 18.48 1.74 8.18
CA PRO A 68 19.75 2.43 8.39
C PRO A 68 19.57 3.90 8.82
N ARG A 69 18.87 4.11 9.93
CA ARG A 69 18.54 5.46 10.44
C ARG A 69 19.76 6.22 10.97
N LYS A 70 20.82 5.51 11.37
CA LYS A 70 22.06 6.14 11.85
C LYS A 70 22.85 6.79 10.71
N GLU A 71 22.88 6.14 9.57
CA GLU A 71 23.59 6.61 8.36
C GLU A 71 22.81 7.72 7.64
N HIS A 72 21.48 7.61 7.64
CA HIS A 72 20.59 8.59 7.00
C HIS A 72 19.52 9.09 7.98
N PRO A 73 19.87 9.99 8.93
CA PRO A 73 18.95 10.45 9.96
C PRO A 73 17.79 11.30 9.43
N ASP A 74 18.01 12.02 8.34
CA ASP A 74 17.04 12.95 7.75
C ASP A 74 16.05 12.28 6.78
N TYR A 75 16.28 11.00 6.43
CA TYR A 75 15.45 10.29 5.47
C TYR A 75 14.27 9.58 6.16
N ASN A 76 13.07 9.79 5.62
CA ASN A 76 11.85 9.16 6.12
C ASN A 76 11.58 7.80 5.45
N PHE A 77 12.30 6.77 5.90
CA PHE A 77 12.13 5.39 5.41
C PHE A 77 10.71 4.87 5.64
N VAL A 78 10.16 5.04 6.84
CA VAL A 78 8.83 4.50 7.20
C VAL A 78 7.73 5.09 6.31
N GLY A 79 7.75 6.42 6.12
CA GLY A 79 6.80 7.10 5.25
C GLY A 79 6.93 6.66 3.80
N ARG A 80 8.16 6.41 3.32
CA ARG A 80 8.39 5.94 1.95
C ARG A 80 7.93 4.50 1.73
N ILE A 81 8.17 3.60 2.68
CA ILE A 81 7.76 2.19 2.60
C ILE A 81 6.24 2.06 2.64
N LEU A 82 5.57 2.78 3.54
CA LEU A 82 4.11 2.74 3.64
C LEU A 82 3.44 3.43 2.44
N GLY A 83 3.99 4.56 2.01
CA GLY A 83 3.40 5.38 0.98
C GLY A 83 2.06 6.02 1.39
N PRO A 84 1.41 6.75 0.46
CA PRO A 84 0.15 7.43 0.74
C PRO A 84 -0.93 6.41 1.11
N ARG A 85 -1.58 6.62 2.27
CA ARG A 85 -2.62 5.72 2.81
C ARG A 85 -2.18 4.26 3.00
N GLY A 86 -0.86 3.99 3.07
CA GLY A 86 -0.35 2.63 3.16
C GLY A 86 -0.42 1.84 1.84
N MET A 87 -0.74 2.49 0.71
CA MET A 87 -0.96 1.79 -0.56
C MET A 87 0.31 1.10 -1.07
N THR A 88 1.49 1.70 -0.88
CA THR A 88 2.76 1.12 -1.33
C THR A 88 3.08 -0.17 -0.58
N ALA A 89 2.89 -0.18 0.75
CA ALA A 89 3.07 -1.40 1.53
C ALA A 89 2.06 -2.48 1.16
N LYS A 90 0.78 -2.12 0.96
CA LYS A 90 -0.25 -3.08 0.52
C LYS A 90 0.06 -3.68 -0.85
N GLN A 91 0.53 -2.88 -1.78
CA GLN A 91 0.92 -3.35 -3.11
C GLN A 91 2.10 -4.34 -3.00
N LEU A 92 3.11 -4.01 -2.19
CA LEU A 92 4.24 -4.90 -1.94
C LEU A 92 3.80 -6.24 -1.32
N GLU A 93 2.88 -6.21 -0.35
CA GLU A 93 2.29 -7.43 0.24
C GLU A 93 1.56 -8.27 -0.81
N GLN A 94 0.79 -7.63 -1.69
CA GLN A 94 0.02 -8.32 -2.74
C GLN A 94 0.92 -8.96 -3.81
N GLU A 95 1.98 -8.27 -4.24
CA GLU A 95 2.89 -8.77 -5.28
C GLU A 95 3.84 -9.86 -4.75
N THR A 96 4.27 -9.78 -3.49
CA THR A 96 5.18 -10.77 -2.89
C THR A 96 4.46 -11.93 -2.22
N GLY A 97 3.18 -11.79 -1.89
CA GLY A 97 2.45 -12.72 -1.02
C GLY A 97 2.91 -12.68 0.45
N CYS A 98 3.81 -11.75 0.80
CA CYS A 98 4.33 -11.60 2.16
C CYS A 98 3.52 -10.60 2.97
N LYS A 99 3.69 -10.63 4.29
CA LYS A 99 3.14 -9.62 5.20
C LYS A 99 4.24 -8.68 5.69
N ILE A 100 4.06 -7.38 5.47
CA ILE A 100 5.04 -6.35 5.78
C ILE A 100 4.63 -5.61 7.05
N MET A 101 5.51 -5.57 8.05
CA MET A 101 5.23 -4.93 9.34
C MET A 101 6.36 -3.99 9.75
N VAL A 102 6.06 -2.70 9.87
CA VAL A 102 6.98 -1.72 10.44
C VAL A 102 6.86 -1.73 11.97
N ARG A 103 7.97 -2.01 12.67
CA ARG A 103 8.01 -2.16 14.14
C ARG A 103 9.22 -1.43 14.73
N GLY A 104 9.22 -1.24 16.05
CA GLY A 104 10.36 -0.70 16.81
C GLY A 104 10.28 0.79 17.12
N ARG A 105 11.37 1.34 17.66
CA ARG A 105 11.42 2.75 18.13
C ARG A 105 11.31 3.72 16.95
N GLY A 106 10.33 4.62 17.00
CA GLY A 106 10.07 5.59 15.93
C GLY A 106 9.15 5.06 14.81
N SER A 107 8.57 3.86 14.96
CA SER A 107 7.57 3.33 14.03
C SER A 107 6.19 3.95 14.21
N MET A 108 5.86 4.42 15.42
CA MET A 108 4.60 5.11 15.68
C MET A 108 4.70 6.58 15.29
N ARG A 109 3.64 7.08 14.65
CA ARG A 109 3.50 8.49 14.27
C ARG A 109 3.43 9.41 15.50
N ASP A 110 2.74 8.96 16.55
CA ASP A 110 2.67 9.68 17.82
C ASP A 110 3.77 9.23 18.76
N ARG A 111 4.65 10.17 19.11
CA ARG A 111 5.77 9.94 20.03
C ARG A 111 5.41 10.23 21.49
N ARG A 112 4.20 10.77 21.74
CA ARG A 112 3.71 11.21 23.05
C ARG A 112 2.59 10.33 23.63
N LYS A 113 2.36 9.15 23.05
CA LYS A 113 1.38 8.18 23.53
C LYS A 113 2.08 6.95 24.06
#